data_AF-A0A897N6S1-F1
#
_entry.id   AF-A0A897N6S1-F1
#
_cell.length_a   1.000
_cell.length_b   1.000
_cell.length_c   1.000
_cell.angle_alpha   90.00
_cell.angle_beta   90.00
_cell.angle_gamma   90.00
#
_symmetry.space_group_name_H-M   'P 1'
#
loop_
_entity.id
_entity.type
_entity.pdbx_description
1 polymer ?
#
loop_
_entity_poly.entity_id
_entity_poly.type
_entity_poly.pdbx_seq_one_letter_code
_entity_poly.pdbx_strand_id
1 'polypeptide(L)'
;MKERQKHKLADTAQQIVGGFLLSGPFVVTQEVWALALNMTVFHNVFIICIVVAIGYGGLYGADNDRDPGREAAVAGIPVRFISVLIVAFGSVGTLAFAVTAPSQFLGGLALTDRLIVTFRAISVGAVFSVVGAVTTDSLF
;
A
#
# COMPACT_ATOMS: atom_id res chain seq x y z
N MET A 1 -33.86 -4.31 -0.81
CA MET A 1 -32.40 -4.34 -1.06
C MET A 1 -31.88 -2.95 -0.70
N LYS A 2 -31.17 -2.77 0.42
CA LYS A 2 -30.55 -1.46 0.74
C LYS A 2 -29.46 -1.22 -0.30
N GLU A 3 -29.52 -0.10 -1.01
CA GLU A 3 -28.52 0.28 -2.00
C GLU A 3 -27.14 0.37 -1.32
N ARG A 4 -26.14 -0.33 -1.86
CA ARG A 4 -24.76 -0.23 -1.37
C ARG A 4 -24.20 1.14 -1.74
N GLN A 5 -23.49 1.79 -0.81
CA GLN A 5 -22.88 3.08 -1.12
C GLN A 5 -21.78 2.90 -2.18
N LYS A 6 -21.83 3.74 -3.22
CA LYS A 6 -20.88 3.72 -4.34
C LYS A 6 -19.57 4.41 -3.92
N HIS A 7 -18.46 3.76 -4.22
CA HIS A 7 -17.10 4.34 -4.11
C HIS A 7 -16.97 5.52 -5.07
N LYS A 8 -16.50 6.68 -4.59
CA LYS A 8 -16.31 7.88 -5.42
C LYS A 8 -14.85 7.97 -5.85
N LEU A 9 -14.60 8.54 -7.03
CA LEU A 9 -13.23 8.77 -7.50
C LEU A 9 -12.41 9.71 -6.59
N ALA A 10 -13.09 10.62 -5.89
CA ALA A 10 -12.47 11.52 -4.91
C ALA A 10 -11.80 10.76 -3.76
N ASP A 11 -12.41 9.65 -3.32
CA ASP A 11 -11.87 8.78 -2.27
C ASP A 11 -10.50 8.22 -2.68
N THR A 12 -10.38 7.75 -3.92
CA THR A 12 -9.10 7.25 -4.45
C THR A 12 -8.05 8.36 -4.58
N ALA A 13 -8.44 9.59 -4.94
CA ALA A 13 -7.51 10.71 -5.01
C ALA A 13 -6.92 11.06 -3.63
N GLN A 14 -7.74 11.06 -2.58
CA GLN A 14 -7.30 11.30 -1.20
C GLN A 14 -6.35 10.19 -0.73
N GLN A 15 -6.69 8.93 -1.00
CA GLN A 15 -5.82 7.79 -0.71
C GLN A 15 -4.45 7.96 -1.38
N ILE A 16 -4.42 8.40 -2.63
CA ILE A 16 -3.17 8.62 -3.39
C ILE A 16 -2.33 9.70 -2.72
N VAL A 17 -2.92 10.84 -2.37
CA VAL A 17 -2.21 11.93 -1.69
C VAL A 17 -1.56 11.43 -0.39
N GLY A 18 -2.32 10.74 0.45
CA GLY A 18 -1.81 10.16 1.69
C GLY A 18 -0.73 9.09 1.47
N GLY A 19 -0.97 8.20 0.51
CA GLY A 19 -0.08 7.11 0.16
C GLY A 19 1.28 7.56 -0.36
N PHE A 20 1.31 8.59 -1.21
CA PHE A 20 2.55 9.19 -1.72
C PHE A 20 3.31 9.94 -0.63
N LEU A 21 2.61 10.73 0.18
CA LEU A 21 3.23 11.61 1.18
C LEU A 21 4.06 10.82 2.22
N LEU A 22 3.54 9.68 2.69
CA LEU A 22 4.25 8.85 3.67
C LEU A 22 5.23 7.84 3.07
N SER A 23 5.13 7.49 1.78
CA SER A 23 6.03 6.51 1.17
C SER A 23 7.29 7.11 0.57
N GLY A 24 7.26 8.39 0.14
CA GLY A 24 8.37 9.06 -0.53
C GLY A 24 9.73 8.92 0.15
N PRO A 25 9.87 9.25 1.45
CA PRO A 25 11.15 9.14 2.15
C PRO A 25 11.74 7.73 2.15
N PHE A 26 10.92 6.70 2.23
CA PHE A 26 11.38 5.31 2.35
C PHE A 26 11.81 4.71 1.01
N VAL A 27 11.25 5.20 -0.10
CA VAL A 27 11.63 4.75 -1.45
C VAL A 27 13.07 5.16 -1.77
N VAL A 28 13.54 6.30 -1.25
CA VAL A 28 14.83 6.89 -1.59
C VAL A 28 15.97 6.54 -0.63
N THR A 29 15.69 5.83 0.47
CA THR A 29 16.68 5.45 1.48
C THR A 29 17.28 4.08 1.22
N GLN A 30 18.62 4.00 1.22
CA GLN A 30 19.35 2.75 0.98
C GLN A 30 19.02 1.65 2.01
N GLU A 31 18.71 2.03 3.24
CA GLU A 31 18.45 1.14 4.37
C GLU A 31 17.24 0.24 4.11
N VAL A 32 16.18 0.77 3.48
CA VAL A 32 14.98 0.01 3.10
C VAL A 32 15.32 -1.05 2.05
N TRP A 33 16.16 -0.71 1.07
CA TRP A 33 16.59 -1.65 0.03
C TRP A 33 17.52 -2.72 0.58
N ALA A 34 18.43 -2.35 1.50
CA ALA A 34 19.29 -3.29 2.21
C ALA A 34 18.49 -4.26 3.09
N LEU A 35 17.42 -3.79 3.73
CA LEU A 35 16.49 -4.65 4.46
C LEU A 35 15.79 -5.63 3.50
N ALA A 36 15.26 -5.14 2.39
CA ALA A 36 14.56 -5.95 1.39
C ALA A 36 15.45 -7.04 0.76
N LEU A 37 16.74 -6.78 0.60
CA LEU A 37 17.74 -7.76 0.15
C LEU A 37 17.84 -8.95 1.11
N ASN A 38 17.82 -8.69 2.41
CA ASN A 38 17.99 -9.71 3.45
C ASN A 38 16.69 -10.42 3.85
N MET A 39 15.54 -9.95 3.36
CA MET A 39 14.24 -10.54 3.68
C MET A 39 14.07 -11.91 2.99
N THR A 40 13.53 -12.86 3.76
CA THR A 40 12.99 -14.11 3.19
C THR A 40 11.54 -13.92 2.72
N VAL A 41 10.99 -14.91 2.02
CA VAL A 41 9.58 -14.91 1.61
C VAL A 41 8.63 -14.79 2.80
N PHE A 42 8.96 -15.41 3.95
CA PHE A 42 8.17 -15.31 5.18
C PHE A 42 8.05 -13.87 5.69
N HIS A 43 9.16 -13.13 5.73
CA HIS A 43 9.15 -11.71 6.12
C HIS A 43 8.25 -10.90 5.20
N ASN A 44 8.33 -11.15 3.90
CA ASN A 44 7.53 -10.42 2.91
C ASN A 44 6.03 -10.69 3.06
N VAL A 45 5.64 -11.97 3.18
CA VAL A 45 4.24 -12.36 3.41
C VAL A 45 3.71 -11.73 4.70
N PHE A 46 4.50 -11.78 5.78
CA PHE A 46 4.12 -11.18 7.05
C PHE A 46 3.89 -9.67 6.95
N ILE A 47 4.76 -8.95 6.24
CA ILE A 47 4.57 -7.51 5.99
C ILE A 47 3.30 -7.24 5.18
N ILE A 48 3.02 -8.03 4.14
CA ILE A 48 1.78 -7.88 3.37
C ILE A 48 0.56 -8.09 4.28
N CYS A 49 0.59 -9.08 5.18
CA CYS A 49 -0.47 -9.27 6.17
C CYS A 49 -0.63 -8.06 7.11
N ILE A 50 0.47 -7.43 7.53
CA ILE A 50 0.43 -6.19 8.32
C ILE A 50 -0.24 -5.06 7.53
N VAL A 51 0.13 -4.86 6.26
CA VAL A 51 -0.47 -3.84 5.40
C VAL A 51 -1.98 -4.05 5.27
N VAL A 52 -2.40 -5.29 5.03
CA VAL A 52 -3.82 -5.70 4.98
C VAL A 52 -4.53 -5.40 6.31
N ALA A 53 -3.92 -5.75 7.44
CA ALA A 53 -4.49 -5.53 8.76
C ALA A 53 -4.63 -4.03 9.09
N ILE A 54 -3.61 -3.21 8.79
CA ILE A 54 -3.67 -1.76 8.98
C ILE A 54 -4.72 -1.14 8.07
N GLY A 55 -4.77 -1.54 6.79
CA GLY A 55 -5.75 -1.04 5.84
C GLY A 55 -7.18 -1.31 6.29
N TYR A 56 -7.47 -2.53 6.73
CA TYR A 56 -8.80 -2.91 7.18
C TYR A 56 -9.14 -2.27 8.54
N GLY A 57 -8.21 -2.34 9.49
CA GLY A 57 -8.39 -1.79 10.82
C GLY A 57 -8.54 -0.27 10.82
N GLY A 58 -7.79 0.44 9.97
CA GLY A 58 -7.95 1.88 9.85
C GLY A 58 -9.25 2.27 9.15
N LEU A 59 -9.71 1.53 8.12
CA LEU A 59 -10.97 1.84 7.45
C LEU A 59 -12.21 1.52 8.30
N TYR A 60 -12.23 0.38 8.98
CA TYR A 60 -13.47 -0.13 9.62
C TYR A 60 -13.36 -0.28 11.14
N GLY A 61 -12.16 -0.32 11.70
CA GLY A 61 -11.94 -0.41 13.14
C GLY A 61 -11.80 0.95 13.81
N ALA A 62 -11.22 1.93 13.10
CA ALA A 62 -11.01 3.28 13.63
C ALA A 62 -12.18 4.23 13.36
N ASP A 63 -12.96 3.98 12.30
CA ASP A 63 -14.14 4.76 11.94
C ASP A 63 -15.43 3.96 12.23
N ASN A 64 -16.07 4.27 13.35
CA ASN A 64 -17.26 3.55 13.83
C ASN A 64 -18.52 3.79 12.98
N ASP A 65 -18.51 4.79 12.09
CA ASP A 65 -19.63 5.07 11.20
C ASP A 65 -19.58 4.20 9.93
N ARG A 66 -18.46 3.49 9.70
CA ARG A 66 -18.25 2.64 8.52
C ARG A 66 -18.63 1.19 8.78
N ASP A 67 -19.50 0.68 7.92
CA ASP A 67 -19.92 -0.72 7.93
C ASP A 67 -19.53 -1.39 6.60
N PRO A 68 -18.58 -2.34 6.60
CA PRO A 68 -18.13 -3.02 5.40
C PRO A 68 -19.27 -3.82 4.71
N GLY A 69 -20.30 -4.20 5.45
CA GLY A 69 -21.49 -4.88 4.91
C GLY A 69 -22.36 -3.99 4.03
N ARG A 70 -22.21 -2.66 4.12
CA ARG A 70 -23.02 -1.66 3.40
C ARG A 70 -22.29 -1.05 2.20
N GLU A 71 -21.01 -1.32 2.03
CA GLU A 71 -20.20 -0.82 0.92
C GLU A 71 -20.30 -1.68 -0.34
N ALA A 72 -20.00 -1.11 -1.51
CA ALA A 72 -19.79 -1.88 -2.73
C ALA A 72 -18.66 -2.90 -2.53
N ALA A 73 -18.88 -4.17 -2.90
CA ALA A 73 -17.92 -5.25 -2.70
C ALA A 73 -17.77 -6.14 -3.93
N VAL A 74 -16.56 -6.67 -4.12
CA VAL A 74 -16.22 -7.67 -5.13
C VAL A 74 -15.80 -8.94 -4.40
N ALA A 75 -16.45 -10.06 -4.71
CA ALA A 75 -16.23 -11.35 -4.03
C ALA A 75 -16.33 -11.28 -2.49
N GLY A 76 -17.15 -10.36 -1.95
CA GLY A 76 -17.31 -10.16 -0.50
C GLY A 76 -16.30 -9.19 0.13
N ILE A 77 -15.32 -8.69 -0.63
CA ILE A 77 -14.33 -7.72 -0.15
C ILE A 77 -14.75 -6.30 -0.59
N PRO A 78 -14.83 -5.32 0.33
CA PRO A 78 -15.17 -3.94 -0.03
C PRO A 78 -14.22 -3.34 -1.07
N VAL A 79 -14.78 -2.67 -2.09
CA VAL A 79 -14.01 -2.03 -3.17
C VAL A 79 -13.09 -0.93 -2.63
N ARG A 80 -13.53 -0.20 -1.60
CA ARG A 80 -12.70 0.82 -0.95
C ARG A 80 -11.46 0.22 -0.31
N PHE A 81 -11.59 -0.91 0.39
CA PHE A 81 -10.44 -1.62 0.94
C PHE A 81 -9.48 -2.10 -0.14
N ILE A 82 -9.99 -2.63 -1.25
CA ILE A 82 -9.17 -2.99 -2.42
C ILE A 82 -8.45 -1.76 -2.97
N SER A 83 -9.14 -0.61 -3.09
CA SER A 83 -8.57 0.66 -3.51
C SER A 83 -7.42 1.09 -2.60
N VAL A 84 -7.60 1.03 -1.27
CA VAL A 84 -6.54 1.36 -0.30
C VAL A 84 -5.30 0.49 -0.51
N LEU A 85 -5.47 -0.83 -0.70
CA LEU A 85 -4.32 -1.72 -0.95
C LEU A 85 -3.64 -1.38 -2.27
N ILE A 86 -4.41 -1.21 -3.35
CA ILE A 86 -3.86 -0.85 -4.67
C ILE A 86 -3.08 0.47 -4.57
N VAL A 87 -3.63 1.47 -3.89
CA VAL A 87 -2.98 2.77 -3.72
C VAL A 87 -1.74 2.65 -2.85
N ALA A 88 -1.78 1.90 -1.74
CA ALA A 88 -0.63 1.75 -0.85
C ALA A 88 0.58 1.12 -1.56
N PHE A 89 0.39 0.00 -2.25
CA PHE A 89 1.47 -0.66 -3.00
C PHE A 89 1.81 0.12 -4.28
N GLY A 90 0.79 0.62 -4.98
CA GLY A 90 0.92 1.35 -6.24
C GLY A 90 1.67 2.67 -6.09
N SER A 91 1.44 3.42 -5.01
CA SER A 91 2.15 4.68 -4.74
C SER A 91 3.65 4.44 -4.56
N VAL A 92 4.01 3.46 -3.72
CA VAL A 92 5.41 3.10 -3.45
C VAL A 92 6.08 2.58 -4.71
N GLY A 93 5.42 1.67 -5.44
CA GLY A 93 5.93 1.14 -6.69
C GLY A 93 6.14 2.23 -7.74
N THR A 94 5.13 3.09 -7.94
CA THR A 94 5.20 4.22 -8.89
C THR A 94 6.38 5.14 -8.56
N LEU A 95 6.52 5.53 -7.28
CA LEU A 95 7.65 6.34 -6.83
C LEU A 95 8.99 5.64 -7.05
N ALA A 96 9.10 4.35 -6.70
CA ALA A 96 10.34 3.59 -6.84
C ALA A 96 10.82 3.55 -8.30
N PHE A 97 9.90 3.33 -9.24
CA PHE A 97 10.25 3.36 -10.66
C PHE A 97 10.48 4.78 -11.19
N ALA A 98 9.70 5.77 -10.74
CA ALA A 98 9.86 7.17 -11.17
C ALA A 98 11.24 7.74 -10.80
N VAL A 99 11.78 7.37 -9.63
CA VAL A 99 13.11 7.80 -9.18
C VAL A 99 14.21 6.80 -9.54
N THR A 100 13.89 5.78 -10.33
CA THR A 100 14.83 4.75 -10.80
C THR A 100 15.52 3.99 -9.65
N ALA A 101 14.86 3.85 -8.50
CA ALA A 101 15.43 3.24 -7.29
C ALA A 101 15.87 1.77 -7.47
N PRO A 102 15.10 0.89 -8.15
CA PRO A 102 15.58 -0.47 -8.44
C PRO A 102 16.89 -0.46 -9.22
N SER A 103 17.04 0.47 -10.17
CA SER A 103 18.27 0.64 -10.95
C SER A 103 19.45 1.01 -10.07
N GLN A 104 19.24 2.01 -9.21
CA GLN A 104 20.25 2.59 -8.35
C GLN A 104 20.73 1.63 -7.25
N PHE A 105 19.80 1.00 -6.53
CA PHE A 105 20.14 0.22 -5.33
C PHE A 105 20.38 -1.26 -5.60
N LEU A 106 19.86 -1.80 -6.72
CA LEU A 106 19.93 -3.22 -7.05
C LEU A 106 20.65 -3.50 -8.38
N GLY A 107 21.50 -2.55 -8.82
CA GLY A 107 22.25 -2.57 -10.09
C GLY A 107 22.95 -3.89 -10.42
N GLY A 108 23.54 -4.52 -9.41
CA GLY A 108 24.35 -5.73 -9.57
C GLY A 108 23.57 -7.05 -9.58
N LEU A 109 22.24 -7.03 -9.44
CA LEU A 109 21.44 -8.25 -9.42
C LEU A 109 20.96 -8.66 -10.80
N ALA A 110 20.77 -9.97 -11.00
CA ALA A 110 20.00 -10.50 -12.12
C ALA A 110 18.58 -9.93 -12.11
N LEU A 111 17.96 -9.80 -13.29
CA LEU A 111 16.63 -9.18 -13.42
C LEU A 111 15.57 -9.82 -12.51
N THR A 112 15.56 -11.15 -12.42
CA THR A 112 14.61 -11.88 -11.57
C THR A 112 14.78 -11.52 -10.10
N ASP A 113 16.00 -11.55 -9.58
CA ASP A 113 16.29 -11.21 -8.18
C ASP A 113 16.00 -9.75 -7.89
N ARG A 114 16.31 -8.87 -8.84
CA ARG A 114 15.98 -7.44 -8.77
C ARG A 114 14.48 -7.22 -8.61
N LEU A 115 13.65 -7.90 -9.40
CA LEU A 115 12.20 -7.77 -9.32
C LEU A 115 11.66 -8.29 -7.99
N ILE A 116 12.19 -9.41 -7.49
CA ILE A 116 11.82 -9.97 -6.19
C ILE A 116 12.15 -9.00 -5.05
N VAL A 117 13.37 -8.45 -5.03
CA VAL A 117 13.82 -7.53 -3.99
C VAL A 117 13.08 -6.19 -4.09
N THR A 118 12.79 -5.72 -5.31
CA THR A 118 11.95 -4.54 -5.52
C THR A 118 10.56 -4.73 -4.93
N PHE A 119 9.93 -5.89 -5.14
CA PHE A 119 8.63 -6.18 -4.55
C PHE A 119 8.67 -6.21 -3.01
N ARG A 120 9.76 -6.73 -2.42
CA ARG A 120 9.97 -6.68 -0.96
C ARG A 120 10.12 -5.25 -0.45
N ALA A 121 10.90 -4.41 -1.13
CA ALA A 121 11.06 -3.00 -0.79
C ALA A 121 9.72 -2.24 -0.89
N ILE A 122 8.95 -2.51 -1.95
CA ILE A 122 7.59 -1.96 -2.10
C ILE A 122 6.70 -2.39 -0.94
N SER A 123 6.76 -3.65 -0.52
CA SER A 123 5.97 -4.17 0.61
C SER A 123 6.33 -3.48 1.92
N VAL A 124 7.62 -3.22 2.18
CA VAL A 124 8.07 -2.43 3.34
C VAL A 124 7.52 -1.00 3.28
N GLY A 125 7.68 -0.32 2.13
CA GLY A 125 7.17 1.04 1.95
C GLY A 125 5.63 1.13 2.05
N ALA A 126 4.93 0.08 1.65
CA ALA A 126 3.47 0.01 1.69
C ALA A 126 2.92 0.06 3.12
N VAL A 127 3.69 -0.34 4.15
CA VAL A 127 3.31 -0.19 5.57
C VAL A 127 3.08 1.28 5.92
N PHE A 128 3.90 2.19 5.40
CA PHE A 128 3.74 3.62 5.63
C PHE A 128 2.70 4.23 4.71
N SER A 129 2.68 3.79 3.45
CA SER A 129 1.71 4.26 2.46
C SER A 129 0.27 3.96 2.86
N VAL A 130 -0.01 2.76 3.40
CA VAL A 130 -1.38 2.39 3.81
C VAL A 130 -1.89 3.23 4.96
N VAL A 131 -1.03 3.58 5.94
CA VAL A 131 -1.40 4.47 7.05
C VAL A 131 -1.82 5.84 6.49
N GLY A 132 -1.04 6.39 5.56
CA GLY A 132 -1.34 7.67 4.93
C GLY A 132 -2.63 7.62 4.11
N ALA A 133 -2.77 6.59 3.27
CA ALA A 133 -3.95 6.41 2.42
C ALA A 133 -5.23 6.33 3.25
N VAL A 134 -5.23 5.53 4.32
CA VAL A 134 -6.41 5.38 5.19
C VAL A 134 -6.68 6.65 6.00
N THR A 135 -5.65 7.27 6.59
CA THR A 135 -5.83 8.51 7.37
C THR A 135 -6.47 9.61 6.52
N THR A 136 -6.02 9.75 5.26
CA THR A 136 -6.54 10.78 4.35
C THR A 136 -7.94 10.44 3.85
N ASP A 137 -8.25 9.16 3.62
CA ASP A 137 -9.59 8.68 3.26
C ASP A 137 -10.60 8.81 4.41
N SER A 138 -10.15 8.79 5.67
CA SER A 138 -11.02 8.96 6.84
C SER A 138 -11.25 10.42 7.23
N LEU A 139 -10.31 11.33 6.93
CA LEU A 139 -10.40 12.74 7.31
C LEU A 139 -11.17 13.61 6.31
N PHE A 140 -11.30 13.19 5.05
CA PHE A 140 -11.90 13.97 3.96
C PHE A 140 -12.99 13.20 3.23
#